data_AF-A0A832TMS1-F1
#
_entry.id   AF-A0A832TMS1-F1
#
_cell.length_a   1.000
_cell.length_b   1.000
_cell.length_c   1.000
_cell.angle_alpha   90.00
_cell.angle_beta   90.00
_cell.angle_gamma   90.00
#
_symmetry.space_group_name_H-M   'P 1'
#
loop_
_entity.id
_entity.type
_entity.pdbx_description
1 polymer ?
#
loop_
_entity_poly.entity_id
_entity_poly.type
_entity_poly.pdbx_seq_one_letter_code
_entity_poly.pdbx_strand_id
1 'polypeptide(L)'
;MEKKEIHIKKVTGTQEYHPVDIWEPVGKADPKYAGRYSGNNSALVFVDENLDQYVGIWTPELVEELEAKGYRHAHFYVPHSNDGGRFLREEFPGVMERLRQREMREEVRENLKDRELGDITDLL
;
A
#
# COMPACT_ATOMS: atom_id res chain seq x y z
N MET A 1 -27.40 18.86 -14.90
CA MET A 1 -26.08 18.66 -14.26
C MET A 1 -25.33 17.65 -15.12
N GLU A 2 -24.39 18.11 -15.93
CA GLU A 2 -23.55 17.23 -16.76
C GLU A 2 -22.55 16.48 -15.89
N LYS A 3 -22.48 15.16 -16.06
CA LYS A 3 -21.38 14.35 -15.55
C LYS A 3 -20.14 14.65 -16.38
N LYS A 4 -19.07 15.13 -15.74
CA LYS A 4 -17.77 15.25 -16.40
C LYS A 4 -17.10 13.88 -16.41
N GLU A 5 -17.08 13.22 -17.58
CA GLU A 5 -16.24 12.05 -17.82
C GLU A 5 -14.77 12.47 -17.98
N ILE A 6 -13.89 11.78 -17.25
CA ILE A 6 -12.44 11.97 -17.33
C ILE A 6 -11.91 10.99 -18.37
N HIS A 7 -11.47 11.51 -19.52
CA HIS A 7 -10.73 10.75 -20.52
C HIS A 7 -9.25 10.68 -20.12
N ILE A 8 -8.77 9.50 -19.72
CA ILE A 8 -7.35 9.30 -19.42
C ILE A 8 -6.59 9.05 -20.73
N LYS A 9 -5.86 10.06 -21.20
CA LYS A 9 -4.83 9.89 -22.24
C LYS A 9 -3.59 9.26 -21.62
N LYS A 10 -3.21 8.10 -22.16
CA LYS A 10 -1.97 7.39 -21.83
C LYS A 10 -0.77 8.24 -22.29
N VAL A 11 -0.05 8.82 -21.34
CA VAL A 11 1.27 9.43 -21.58
C VAL A 11 2.23 8.85 -20.55
N THR A 12 3.26 8.20 -21.05
CA THR A 12 4.44 7.70 -20.33
C THR A 12 5.10 8.81 -19.51
N GLY A 13 5.18 8.62 -18.19
CA GLY A 13 5.88 9.52 -17.27
C GLY A 13 5.26 9.48 -15.88
N THR A 14 5.99 8.90 -14.91
CA THR A 14 5.75 8.97 -13.45
C THR A 14 4.28 8.93 -13.02
N GLN A 15 3.72 7.73 -12.97
CA GLN A 15 2.44 7.50 -12.33
C GLN A 15 2.69 7.49 -10.80
N GLU A 16 2.24 8.54 -10.11
CA GLU A 16 2.22 8.54 -8.64
C GLU A 16 1.44 7.32 -8.17
N TYR A 17 2.09 6.46 -7.38
CA TYR A 17 1.48 5.27 -6.82
C TYR A 17 0.56 5.71 -5.69
N HIS A 18 -0.74 5.54 -5.87
CA HIS A 18 -1.66 5.63 -4.76
C HIS A 18 -1.49 4.36 -3.91
N PRO A 19 -1.30 4.45 -2.58
CA PRO A 19 -1.15 3.28 -1.70
C PRO A 19 -2.33 2.30 -1.78
N VAL A 20 -3.45 2.70 -2.38
CA VAL A 20 -4.80 2.10 -2.38
C VAL A 20 -4.90 0.69 -3.00
N ASP A 21 -3.87 0.19 -3.68
CA ASP A 21 -3.95 -1.11 -4.36
C ASP A 21 -3.70 -2.33 -3.46
N ILE A 22 -3.39 -2.19 -2.17
CA ILE A 22 -3.24 -3.36 -1.26
C ILE A 22 -4.02 -3.20 0.04
N TRP A 23 -4.93 -2.23 0.03
CA TRP A 23 -5.80 -1.90 1.15
C TRP A 23 -7.25 -2.15 0.81
N GLU A 24 -7.96 -2.73 1.76
CA GLU A 24 -9.39 -2.92 1.68
C GLU A 24 -10.09 -1.97 2.66
N PRO A 25 -11.08 -1.19 2.21
CA PRO A 25 -11.82 -0.30 3.09
C PRO A 25 -12.69 -1.10 4.06
N VAL A 26 -12.58 -0.83 5.35
CA VAL A 26 -13.29 -1.56 6.42
C VAL A 26 -14.28 -0.70 7.20
N GLY A 27 -14.37 0.59 6.87
CA GLY A 27 -15.38 1.52 7.41
C GLY A 27 -14.78 2.81 7.95
N LYS A 28 -15.50 3.46 8.86
CA LYS A 28 -15.09 4.73 9.49
C LYS A 28 -14.46 4.53 10.87
N ALA A 29 -13.47 5.34 11.22
CA ALA A 29 -12.78 5.30 12.50
C ALA A 29 -13.20 6.42 13.46
N ASP A 30 -12.86 6.23 14.73
CA ASP A 30 -12.88 7.29 15.73
C ASP A 30 -11.84 8.38 15.33
N PRO A 31 -12.22 9.68 15.34
CA PRO A 31 -11.34 10.79 14.97
C PRO A 31 -9.97 10.80 15.68
N LYS A 32 -9.86 10.24 16.90
CA LYS A 32 -8.58 10.18 17.62
C LYS A 32 -7.52 9.33 16.93
N TYR A 33 -7.93 8.47 15.99
CA TYR A 33 -7.06 7.60 15.20
C TYR A 33 -6.67 8.17 13.84
N ALA A 34 -7.18 9.33 13.44
CA ALA A 34 -6.80 9.97 12.17
C ALA A 34 -5.27 10.11 12.05
N GLY A 35 -4.71 9.71 10.91
CA GLY A 35 -3.27 9.73 10.65
C GLY A 35 -2.49 8.70 11.48
N ARG A 36 -3.12 7.59 11.88
CA ARG A 36 -2.48 6.53 12.67
C ARG A 36 -2.61 5.17 12.01
N TYR A 37 -1.71 4.27 12.40
CA TYR A 37 -1.75 2.87 12.00
C TYR A 37 -1.56 1.93 13.21
N SER A 38 -2.03 0.69 13.08
CA SER A 38 -1.81 -0.39 14.04
C SER A 38 -1.67 -1.72 13.32
N GLY A 39 -0.89 -2.64 13.88
CA GLY A 39 -0.70 -3.97 13.31
C GLY A 39 -0.87 -5.06 14.35
N ASN A 40 -1.45 -6.19 13.93
CA ASN A 40 -1.55 -7.40 14.76
C ASN A 40 -1.70 -8.64 13.87
N ASN A 41 -1.00 -9.74 14.21
CA ASN A 41 -1.15 -11.06 13.58
C ASN A 41 -1.26 -11.01 12.04
N SER A 42 -0.28 -10.38 11.39
CA SER A 42 -0.18 -10.23 9.93
C SER A 42 -1.23 -9.33 9.27
N ALA A 43 -2.08 -8.64 10.04
CA ALA A 43 -2.94 -7.57 9.55
C ALA A 43 -2.38 -6.20 9.97
N LEU A 44 -2.49 -5.23 9.08
CA LEU A 44 -2.11 -3.84 9.28
C LEU A 44 -3.33 -2.98 8.94
N VAL A 45 -3.64 -1.99 9.77
CA VAL A 45 -4.72 -1.04 9.56
C VAL A 45 -4.20 0.37 9.68
N PHE A 46 -4.66 1.28 8.82
CA PHE A 46 -4.44 2.72 8.99
C PHE A 46 -5.75 3.50 8.84
N VAL A 47 -5.76 4.73 9.34
CA VAL A 47 -6.89 5.66 9.26
C VAL A 47 -6.47 6.95 8.59
N ASP A 48 -7.08 7.27 7.46
CA ASP A 48 -6.77 8.50 6.72
C ASP A 48 -7.35 9.77 7.38
N GLU A 49 -7.06 10.93 6.80
CA GLU A 49 -7.58 12.23 7.24
C GLU A 49 -9.10 12.38 7.11
N ASN A 50 -9.75 11.56 6.27
CA ASN A 50 -11.20 11.51 6.07
C ASN A 50 -11.89 10.49 6.99
N LEU A 51 -11.13 9.93 7.94
CA LEU A 51 -11.55 8.91 8.90
C LEU A 51 -11.91 7.56 8.27
N ASP A 52 -11.51 7.32 7.02
CA ASP A 52 -11.63 6.02 6.38
C ASP A 52 -10.56 5.07 6.91
N GLN A 53 -11.00 3.88 7.29
CA GLN A 53 -10.15 2.79 7.75
C GLN A 53 -9.86 1.84 6.62
N TYR A 54 -8.60 1.43 6.54
CA TYR A 54 -8.06 0.59 5.49
C TYR A 54 -7.27 -0.53 6.11
N VAL A 55 -7.56 -1.78 5.74
CA VAL A 55 -6.84 -2.96 6.21
C VAL A 55 -6.02 -3.58 5.09
N GLY A 56 -4.82 -4.04 5.40
CA GLY A 56 -3.91 -4.70 4.48
C GLY A 56 -3.12 -5.79 5.20
N ILE A 57 -2.36 -6.55 4.43
CA ILE A 57 -1.43 -7.52 5.01
C ILE A 57 -0.25 -6.75 5.56
N TRP A 58 0.15 -7.06 6.79
CA TRP A 58 1.32 -6.45 7.40
C TRP A 58 2.58 -6.85 6.62
N THR A 59 3.33 -5.85 6.16
CA THR A 59 4.70 -6.00 5.66
C THR A 59 5.55 -4.82 6.17
N PRO A 60 6.87 -5.01 6.36
CA PRO A 60 7.77 -3.93 6.77
C PRO A 60 7.70 -2.71 5.83
N GLU A 61 7.63 -2.94 4.53
CA GLU A 61 7.63 -1.89 3.50
C GLU A 61 6.39 -1.01 3.57
N LEU A 62 5.24 -1.59 3.94
CA LEU A 62 4.02 -0.82 4.17
C LEU A 62 4.10 0.06 5.41
N VAL A 63 4.76 -0.42 6.46
CA VAL A 63 4.99 0.37 7.68
C VAL A 63 5.91 1.54 7.37
N GLU A 64 7.03 1.29 6.69
CA GLU A 64 7.96 2.35 6.27
C GLU A 64 7.28 3.40 5.39
N GLU A 65 6.41 2.98 4.46
CA GLU A 65 5.66 3.90 3.61
C GLU A 65 4.68 4.77 4.40
N LEU A 66 3.96 4.17 5.36
CA LEU A 66 3.06 4.91 6.25
C LEU A 66 3.82 5.93 7.08
N GLU A 67 4.96 5.54 7.66
CA GLU A 67 5.80 6.43 8.46
C GLU A 67 6.41 7.55 7.62
N ALA A 68 6.87 7.27 6.40
CA ALA A 68 7.36 8.27 5.45
C ALA A 68 6.27 9.29 5.06
N LYS A 69 5.00 8.87 5.07
CA LYS A 69 3.83 9.73 4.86
C LYS A 69 3.34 10.45 6.12
N GLY A 70 4.02 10.27 7.25
CA GLY A 70 3.72 10.96 8.50
C GLY A 70 2.66 10.27 9.37
N TYR A 71 2.25 9.05 9.03
CA TYR A 71 1.39 8.25 9.90
C TYR A 71 2.18 7.79 11.13
N ARG A 72 1.48 7.70 12.27
CA ARG A 72 2.11 7.30 13.53
C ARG A 72 1.53 6.01 14.07
N HIS A 73 2.39 5.15 14.59
CA HIS A 73 1.96 3.93 15.26
C HIS A 73 1.08 4.25 16.47
N ALA A 74 0.01 3.48 16.64
CA ALA A 74 -0.82 3.46 17.84
C ALA A 74 -1.39 2.06 18.06
N HIS A 75 -1.92 1.84 19.27
CA HIS A 75 -2.59 0.61 19.62
C HIS A 75 -4.10 0.81 19.54
N PHE A 76 -4.74 0.17 18.55
CA PHE A 76 -6.19 0.15 18.40
C PHE A 76 -6.65 -1.16 17.74
N TYR A 77 -7.96 -1.34 17.63
CA TYR A 77 -8.55 -2.54 17.06
C TYR A 77 -8.07 -2.74 15.61
N VAL A 78 -7.53 -3.92 15.32
CA VAL A 78 -7.12 -4.35 13.99
C VAL A 78 -8.14 -5.36 13.50
N PRO A 79 -8.98 -5.02 12.51
CA PRO A 79 -9.88 -5.98 11.89
C PRO A 79 -9.10 -7.19 11.38
N HIS A 80 -9.70 -8.38 11.47
CA HIS A 80 -9.14 -9.60 10.87
C HIS A 80 -7.79 -10.06 11.45
N SER A 81 -7.32 -9.47 12.56
CA SER A 81 -6.04 -9.88 13.14
C SER A 81 -6.02 -11.36 13.56
N ASN A 82 -7.12 -11.90 14.08
CA ASN A 82 -7.12 -13.28 14.58
C ASN A 82 -7.25 -14.35 13.50
N ASP A 83 -7.52 -13.98 12.25
CA ASP A 83 -7.54 -14.94 11.14
C ASP A 83 -6.16 -15.11 10.48
N GLY A 84 -5.14 -14.42 10.99
CA GLY A 84 -3.75 -14.52 10.50
C GLY A 84 -3.59 -14.01 9.08
N GLY A 85 -4.46 -13.08 8.64
CA GLY A 85 -4.55 -12.61 7.27
C GLY A 85 -5.24 -13.60 6.33
N ARG A 86 -5.86 -14.67 6.84
CA ARG A 86 -6.65 -15.61 6.02
C ARG A 86 -7.81 -14.89 5.35
N PHE A 87 -8.53 -14.03 6.07
CA PHE A 87 -9.64 -13.29 5.50
C PHE A 87 -9.18 -12.38 4.37
N LEU A 88 -8.06 -11.67 4.55
CA LEU A 88 -7.48 -10.84 3.50
C LEU A 88 -7.04 -11.65 2.28
N ARG A 89 -6.56 -12.88 2.48
CA ARG A 89 -6.14 -13.78 1.40
C ARG A 89 -7.31 -14.45 0.67
N GLU A 90 -8.36 -14.84 1.38
CA GLU A 90 -9.49 -15.61 0.86
C GLU A 90 -10.60 -14.70 0.31
N GLU A 91 -10.96 -13.63 1.03
CA GLU A 91 -12.06 -12.73 0.64
C GLU A 91 -11.61 -11.64 -0.32
N PHE A 92 -10.32 -11.30 -0.32
CA PHE A 92 -9.75 -10.29 -1.21
C PHE A 92 -8.56 -10.84 -2.01
N PRO A 93 -8.80 -11.80 -2.93
CA PRO A 93 -7.74 -12.38 -3.75
C PRO A 93 -6.96 -11.34 -4.57
N GLY A 94 -7.59 -10.19 -4.85
CA GLY A 94 -6.95 -9.04 -5.47
C GLY A 94 -5.80 -8.46 -4.64
N VAL A 95 -5.86 -8.48 -3.30
CA VAL A 95 -4.77 -8.00 -2.42
C VAL A 95 -3.50 -8.82 -2.68
N MET A 96 -3.62 -10.14 -2.76
CA MET A 96 -2.47 -11.03 -3.01
C MET A 96 -1.93 -10.94 -4.43
N GLU A 97 -2.80 -10.73 -5.42
CA GLU A 97 -2.35 -10.46 -6.79
C GLU A 97 -1.59 -9.13 -6.87
N ARG A 98 -2.10 -8.08 -6.23
CA ARG A 98 -1.50 -6.75 -6.25
C ARG A 98 -0.19 -6.69 -5.45
N LEU A 99 -0.08 -7.43 -4.35
CA LEU A 99 1.19 -7.64 -3.65
C LEU A 99 2.23 -8.32 -4.54
N ARG A 100 1.87 -9.41 -5.23
CA ARG A 100 2.77 -10.09 -6.18
C ARG A 100 3.19 -9.19 -7.34
N GLN A 101 2.26 -8.40 -7.88
CA GLN A 101 2.56 -7.44 -8.93
C GLN A 101 3.51 -6.34 -8.43
N ARG A 102 3.37 -5.89 -7.18
CA ARG A 102 4.29 -4.93 -6.54
C ARG A 102 5.68 -5.53 -6.37
N GLU A 103 5.80 -6.72 -5.79
CA GLU A 103 7.08 -7.42 -5.62
C GLU A 103 7.81 -7.59 -6.96
N MET A 104 7.11 -8.10 -7.98
CA MET A 104 7.67 -8.27 -9.33
C MET A 104 8.14 -6.94 -9.95
N ARG A 105 7.47 -5.82 -9.65
CA ARG A 105 7.87 -4.50 -10.15
C ARG A 105 9.10 -3.96 -9.43
N GLU A 106 9.19 -4.13 -8.11
CA GLU A 106 10.40 -3.75 -7.37
C GLU A 106 11.60 -4.60 -7.81
N GLU A 107 11.42 -5.90 -8.04
CA GLU A 107 12.46 -6.76 -8.61
C GLU A 107 12.94 -6.27 -9.99
N VAL A 108 12.01 -5.94 -10.89
CA VAL A 108 12.36 -5.36 -12.20
C VAL A 108 13.08 -4.01 -12.04
N ARG A 109 12.64 -3.16 -11.10
CA ARG A 109 13.24 -1.86 -10.82
C ARG A 109 14.68 -1.98 -10.32
N GLU A 110 14.94 -2.86 -9.37
CA GLU A 110 16.30 -3.12 -8.85
C GLU A 110 17.20 -3.68 -9.96
N ASN A 111 16.72 -4.65 -10.74
CA ASN A 111 17.47 -5.19 -11.87
C ASN A 111 17.81 -4.13 -12.95
N LEU A 112 16.96 -3.13 -13.14
CA LEU A 112 17.25 -2.02 -14.06
C LEU A 112 18.30 -1.06 -13.49
N LYS A 113 18.26 -0.76 -12.18
CA LYS A 113 19.28 0.06 -11.51
C LYS A 113 20.67 -0.60 -11.58
N ASP A 114 20.74 -1.91 -11.38
CA ASP A 114 21.99 -2.67 -11.44
C ASP A 114 22.61 -2.66 -12.84
N ARG A 115 21.79 -2.66 -13.90
CA ARG A 115 22.27 -2.53 -15.28
C ARG A 115 22.77 -1.13 -15.61
N GLU A 116 22.10 -0.09 -15.12
CA GLU A 116 22.58 1.29 -15.28
C GLU A 116 23.90 1.55 -14.51
N LEU A 117 24.11 0.90 -13.37
CA LEU A 117 25.39 0.96 -12.64
C LEU A 117 26.51 0.16 -13.33
N GLY A 118 26.21 -1.02 -13.88
CA GLY A 118 27.17 -1.85 -14.60
C GLY A 118 27.76 -1.15 -15.83
N ASP A 119 26.93 -0.44 -16.59
CA ASP A 119 27.36 0.33 -17.78
C ASP A 119 28.26 1.53 -17.43
N ILE A 120 28.20 2.05 -16.18
CA ILE A 120 29.08 3.14 -15.72
C ILE A 120 30.43 2.62 -15.24
N THR A 121 30.50 1.41 -14.69
CA THR A 121 31.75 0.84 -14.15
C THR A 121 32.70 0.28 -15.21
N ASP A 122 32.22 0.01 -16.43
CA ASP A 122 33.05 -0.46 -17.56
C ASP A 122 33.70 0.69 -18.39
N LEU A 123 33.57 1.94 -17.93
CA LEU A 123 34.10 3.15 -18.60
C LEU A 123 35.25 3.85 -17.83
N LEU A 124 35.85 3.21 -16.83
CA LEU A 124 37.06 3.68 -16.12
C LEU A 124 38.25 2.75 -16.35
#